data_AF-A0AAV8X3D8-F1
#
_entry.id   AF-A0AAV8X3D8-F1
#
_cell.length_a   1.000
_cell.length_b   1.000
_cell.length_c   1.000
_cell.angle_alpha   90.00
_cell.angle_beta   90.00
_cell.angle_gamma   90.00
#
_symmetry.space_group_name_H-M   'P 1'
#
loop_
_entity.id
_entity.type
_entity.pdbx_description
1 polymer ?
#
loop_
_entity_poly.entity_id
_entity_poly.type
_entity_poly.pdbx_seq_one_letter_code
_entity_poly.pdbx_strand_id
1 'polypeptide(L)'
;MFISRHLADHNVDPLPLTWERAFQLYEFYGPDRLPEFNSYKNASISADLEQLLKRIIALVPPECAPQHHLPKIMDFIHGKTDRCPDPIEFPNKVRAIYYLIGDFYFKQREFGGCIKYFQMDLCINPLRLDSWACLGLSYAAQLDSKLNYCEKFKSETEFLDKAKYASICFNKALTISPDPLMLWIECGTFQYTVHSYCSRILKYESENLSMEK
;
A
#
# COMPACT_ATOMS: atom_id res chain seq x y z
N MET A 1 42.38 16.55 -0.34
CA MET A 1 41.94 17.55 -1.34
C MET A 1 41.52 16.76 -2.57
N PHE A 2 40.27 16.30 -2.62
CA PHE A 2 39.76 15.52 -3.76
C PHE A 2 39.08 16.48 -4.73
N ILE A 3 39.63 16.53 -5.94
CA ILE A 3 39.26 17.43 -7.02
C ILE A 3 37.89 17.00 -7.56
N SER A 4 36.90 17.88 -7.39
CA SER A 4 35.60 17.78 -8.04
C SER A 4 35.82 17.74 -9.55
N ARG A 5 35.37 16.65 -10.19
CA ARG A 5 35.32 16.54 -11.65
C ARG A 5 34.35 17.61 -12.15
N HIS A 6 34.89 18.60 -12.85
CA HIS A 6 34.17 19.69 -13.49
C HIS A 6 32.98 19.19 -14.32
N LEU A 7 31.78 19.27 -13.77
CA LEU A 7 30.57 19.47 -14.57
C LEU A 7 30.65 20.91 -15.05
N ALA A 8 30.80 21.10 -16.37
CA ALA A 8 30.67 22.42 -16.96
C ALA A 8 29.24 22.91 -16.68
N ASP A 9 29.11 23.97 -15.88
CA ASP A 9 27.84 24.66 -15.70
C ASP A 9 27.48 25.28 -17.05
N HIS A 10 26.72 24.53 -17.85
CA HIS A 10 26.06 25.06 -19.02
C HIS A 10 24.97 25.97 -18.48
N ASN A 11 25.27 27.27 -18.46
CA ASN A 11 24.48 28.41 -17.96
C ASN A 11 23.13 28.57 -18.71
N VAL A 12 22.38 27.48 -18.78
CA VAL A 12 21.11 27.30 -19.46
C VAL A 12 20.06 27.17 -18.38
N ASP A 13 18.97 27.91 -18.50
CA ASP A 13 17.87 27.80 -17.55
C ASP A 13 17.36 26.35 -17.52
N PRO A 14 17.37 25.70 -16.33
CA PRO A 14 16.92 24.33 -16.23
C PRO A 14 15.46 24.25 -16.65
N LEU A 15 15.18 23.40 -17.63
CA LEU A 15 13.84 23.23 -18.15
C LEU A 15 12.90 22.80 -17.01
N PRO A 16 11.81 23.54 -16.70
CA PRO A 16 10.97 23.22 -15.57
C PRO A 16 10.25 21.89 -15.79
N LEU A 17 10.21 21.08 -14.74
CA LEU A 17 9.43 19.85 -14.71
C LEU A 17 7.95 20.21 -14.62
N THR A 18 7.20 19.97 -15.70
CA THR A 18 5.74 20.09 -15.75
C THR A 18 5.10 18.70 -15.75
N TRP A 19 3.78 18.65 -15.52
CA TRP A 19 3.03 17.40 -15.53
C TRP A 19 3.15 16.64 -16.87
N GLU A 20 3.06 17.35 -17.98
CA GLU A 20 3.11 16.77 -19.32
C GLU A 20 4.51 16.25 -19.65
N ARG A 21 5.55 16.97 -19.19
CA ARG A 21 6.95 16.56 -19.37
C ARG A 21 7.34 15.39 -18.48
N ALA A 22 6.70 15.27 -17.31
CA ALA A 22 6.94 14.16 -16.40
C ALA A 22 6.63 12.80 -17.03
N PHE A 23 5.74 12.74 -18.03
CA PHE A 23 5.42 11.48 -18.72
C PHE A 23 6.63 10.91 -19.44
N GLN A 24 7.47 11.74 -20.06
CA GLN A 24 8.69 11.27 -20.74
C GLN A 24 9.71 10.73 -19.74
N LEU A 25 9.84 11.38 -18.58
CA LEU A 25 10.71 10.89 -17.51
C LEU A 25 10.20 9.58 -16.95
N TYR A 26 8.90 9.45 -16.71
CA TYR A 26 8.32 8.20 -16.24
C TYR A 26 8.47 7.08 -17.28
N GLU A 27 8.26 7.38 -18.55
CA GLU A 27 8.42 6.42 -19.66
C GLU A 27 9.87 5.93 -19.78
N PHE A 28 10.87 6.78 -19.50
CA PHE A 28 12.28 6.42 -19.57
C PHE A 28 12.81 5.71 -18.32
N TYR A 29 12.41 6.15 -17.13
CA TYR A 29 12.92 5.64 -15.85
C TYR A 29 12.02 4.60 -15.18
N GLY A 30 10.75 4.52 -15.58
CA GLY A 30 9.80 3.54 -15.06
C GLY A 30 10.23 2.11 -15.40
N PRO A 31 9.92 1.13 -14.54
CA PRO A 31 10.28 -0.25 -14.81
C PRO A 31 9.41 -0.84 -15.93
N ASP A 32 10.01 -1.65 -16.80
CA ASP A 32 9.29 -2.35 -17.88
C ASP A 32 8.21 -3.31 -17.35
N ARG A 33 8.52 -3.94 -16.21
CA ARG A 33 7.61 -4.84 -15.50
C ARG A 33 7.44 -4.35 -14.08
N LEU A 34 6.19 -4.25 -13.65
CA LEU A 34 5.87 -3.91 -12.28
C LEU A 34 6.32 -5.04 -11.33
N PRO A 35 6.88 -4.69 -10.15
CA PRO A 35 7.10 -5.69 -9.11
C PRO A 35 5.76 -6.30 -8.70
N GLU A 36 5.78 -7.55 -8.26
CA GLU A 36 4.63 -8.24 -7.68
C GLU A 36 4.69 -8.19 -6.14
N PHE A 37 3.58 -8.45 -5.46
CA PHE A 37 3.50 -8.43 -4.00
C PHE A 37 4.57 -9.33 -3.34
N ASN A 38 4.87 -10.47 -3.96
CA ASN A 38 5.88 -11.45 -3.54
C ASN A 38 7.26 -11.25 -4.20
N SER A 39 7.44 -10.24 -5.05
CA SER A 39 8.76 -9.96 -5.63
C SER A 39 9.77 -9.55 -4.56
N TYR A 40 11.05 -9.85 -4.80
CA TYR A 40 12.13 -9.45 -3.91
C TYR A 40 12.36 -7.93 -3.93
N LYS A 41 13.01 -7.41 -2.89
CA LYS A 41 13.29 -5.97 -2.74
C LYS A 41 14.06 -5.36 -3.93
N ASN A 42 14.93 -6.13 -4.58
CA ASN A 42 15.70 -5.68 -5.74
C ASN A 42 14.87 -5.50 -7.02
N ALA A 43 13.63 -6.01 -7.05
CA ALA A 43 12.69 -5.75 -8.14
C ALA A 43 11.93 -4.43 -7.98
N SER A 44 12.03 -3.80 -6.79
CA SER A 44 11.42 -2.50 -6.53
C SER A 44 12.27 -1.37 -7.12
N ILE A 45 11.67 -0.18 -7.21
CA ILE A 45 12.36 1.02 -7.68
C ILE A 45 13.49 1.44 -6.70
N SER A 46 14.47 2.18 -7.21
CA SER A 46 15.51 2.78 -6.37
C SER A 46 14.97 3.97 -5.57
N ALA A 47 15.72 4.38 -4.54
CA ALA A 47 15.38 5.57 -3.75
C ALA A 47 15.40 6.86 -4.60
N ASP A 48 16.34 6.98 -5.55
CA ASP A 48 16.41 8.13 -6.47
C ASP A 48 15.18 8.19 -7.37
N LEU A 49 14.72 7.03 -7.86
CA LEU A 49 13.51 6.95 -8.66
C LEU A 49 12.27 7.27 -7.81
N GLU A 50 12.19 6.79 -6.57
CA GLU A 50 11.10 7.18 -5.67
C GLU A 50 11.02 8.70 -5.47
N GLN A 51 12.14 9.36 -5.26
CA GLN A 51 12.19 10.82 -5.12
C GLN A 51 11.74 11.54 -6.40
N LEU A 52 12.12 11.03 -7.57
CA LEU A 52 11.63 11.53 -8.85
C LEU A 52 10.11 11.36 -8.96
N LEU A 53 9.60 10.15 -8.70
CA LEU A 53 8.15 9.87 -8.77
C LEU A 53 7.34 10.74 -7.81
N LYS A 54 7.88 11.01 -6.61
CA LYS A 54 7.30 11.99 -5.68
C LYS A 54 7.18 13.40 -6.26
N ARG A 55 8.23 13.88 -6.93
CA ARG A 55 8.21 15.19 -7.60
C ARG A 55 7.19 15.20 -8.73
N ILE A 56 7.01 14.09 -9.43
CA ILE A 56 6.00 13.94 -10.49
C ILE A 56 4.58 13.97 -9.90
N ILE A 57 4.28 13.22 -8.84
CA ILE A 57 2.92 13.22 -8.25
C ILE A 57 2.55 14.57 -7.62
N ALA A 58 3.54 15.40 -7.25
CA ALA A 58 3.31 16.76 -6.78
C ALA A 58 2.83 17.72 -7.88
N LEU A 59 2.94 17.31 -9.15
CA LEU A 59 2.49 18.07 -10.33
C LEU A 59 1.14 17.59 -10.85
N VAL A 60 0.51 16.58 -10.21
CA VAL A 60 -0.78 16.03 -10.63
C VAL A 60 -1.85 17.13 -10.59
N PRO A 61 -2.53 17.41 -11.71
CA PRO A 61 -3.60 18.39 -11.75
C PRO A 61 -4.77 18.03 -10.81
N PRO A 62 -5.43 19.02 -10.17
CA PRO A 62 -6.54 18.79 -9.24
C PRO A 62 -7.69 17.93 -9.78
N GLU A 63 -7.96 18.01 -11.08
CA GLU A 63 -9.01 17.28 -11.78
C GLU A 63 -8.80 15.75 -11.80
N CYS A 64 -7.54 15.29 -11.74
CA CYS A 64 -7.19 13.86 -11.72
C CYS A 64 -6.54 13.43 -10.40
N ALA A 65 -6.61 14.29 -9.37
CA ALA A 65 -6.03 14.06 -8.06
C ALA A 65 -6.74 12.90 -7.31
N PRO A 66 -6.04 11.78 -7.02
CA PRO A 66 -6.65 10.63 -6.33
C PRO A 66 -7.17 10.93 -4.93
N GLN A 67 -6.67 12.02 -4.30
CA GLN A 67 -7.05 12.43 -2.95
C GLN A 67 -8.56 12.69 -2.82
N HIS A 68 -9.20 13.23 -3.86
CA HIS A 68 -10.65 13.48 -3.85
C HIS A 68 -11.49 12.20 -3.84
N HIS A 69 -10.93 11.10 -4.38
CA HIS A 69 -11.61 9.81 -4.44
C HIS A 69 -11.25 8.90 -3.26
N LEU A 70 -10.16 9.18 -2.55
CA LEU A 70 -9.63 8.39 -1.44
C LEU A 70 -10.68 8.02 -0.38
N PRO A 71 -11.61 8.91 0.05
CA PRO A 71 -12.64 8.55 1.02
C PRO A 71 -13.52 7.37 0.59
N LYS A 72 -13.83 7.26 -0.72
CA LYS A 72 -14.65 6.16 -1.25
C LYS A 72 -13.92 4.82 -1.17
N ILE A 73 -12.63 4.81 -1.49
CA ILE A 73 -11.78 3.61 -1.35
C ILE A 73 -11.64 3.23 0.12
N MET A 74 -11.44 4.20 1.01
CA MET A 74 -11.36 3.96 2.44
C MET A 74 -12.67 3.43 3.02
N ASP A 75 -13.82 3.96 2.60
CA ASP A 75 -15.12 3.45 3.05
C ASP A 75 -15.33 1.99 2.61
N PHE A 76 -14.85 1.59 1.43
CA PHE A 76 -14.85 0.19 1.01
C PHE A 76 -13.90 -0.67 1.85
N ILE A 77 -12.64 -0.24 2.02
CA ILE A 77 -11.63 -0.97 2.84
C ILE A 77 -12.09 -1.12 4.29
N HIS A 78 -12.77 -0.10 4.83
CA HIS A 78 -13.31 -0.13 6.18
C HIS A 78 -14.63 -0.92 6.29
N GLY A 79 -15.15 -1.44 5.18
CA GLY A 79 -16.38 -2.20 5.10
C GLY A 79 -17.60 -1.39 5.53
N LYS A 80 -17.65 -0.11 5.14
CA LYS A 80 -18.83 0.75 5.23
C LYS A 80 -19.69 0.68 3.96
N THR A 81 -19.12 0.18 2.87
CA THR A 81 -19.80 -0.10 1.59
C THR A 81 -19.28 -1.41 1.01
N ASP A 82 -20.17 -2.19 0.41
CA ASP A 82 -19.81 -3.44 -0.28
C ASP A 82 -19.45 -3.21 -1.75
N ARG A 83 -19.72 -2.01 -2.28
CA ARG A 83 -19.38 -1.65 -3.66
C ARG A 83 -18.01 -0.99 -3.72
N CYS A 84 -17.06 -1.68 -4.35
CA CYS A 84 -15.78 -1.10 -4.73
C CYS A 84 -16.03 0.06 -5.71
N PRO A 85 -15.45 1.25 -5.49
CA PRO A 85 -15.72 2.39 -6.34
C PRO A 85 -15.09 2.24 -7.72
N ASP A 86 -15.69 2.94 -8.69
CA ASP A 86 -15.22 2.98 -10.08
C ASP A 86 -13.90 3.76 -10.19
N PRO A 87 -12.99 3.38 -11.10
CA PRO A 87 -11.71 4.06 -11.27
C PRO A 87 -11.89 5.51 -11.70
N ILE A 88 -11.00 6.38 -11.23
CA ILE A 88 -10.88 7.75 -11.77
C ILE A 88 -10.15 7.74 -13.11
N GLU A 89 -10.39 8.77 -13.91
CA GLU A 89 -9.57 9.05 -15.08
C GLU A 89 -8.18 9.48 -14.66
N PHE A 90 -7.16 8.82 -15.20
CA PHE A 90 -5.77 9.11 -14.94
C PHE A 90 -4.93 8.77 -16.18
N PRO A 91 -3.88 9.54 -16.51
CA PRO A 91 -3.10 9.28 -17.72
C PRO A 91 -2.45 7.89 -17.71
N ASN A 92 -2.71 7.10 -18.75
CA ASN A 92 -2.22 5.73 -18.88
C ASN A 92 -0.69 5.62 -18.75
N LYS A 93 0.05 6.63 -19.25
CA LYS A 93 1.52 6.65 -19.23
C LYS A 93 2.10 6.56 -17.82
N VAL A 94 1.43 7.13 -16.82
CA VAL A 94 1.90 7.22 -15.42
C VAL A 94 1.00 6.48 -14.45
N ARG A 95 0.14 5.59 -14.96
CA ARG A 95 -0.96 4.98 -14.20
C ARG A 95 -0.52 4.14 -13.01
N ALA A 96 0.70 3.62 -13.04
CA ALA A 96 1.27 2.81 -11.96
C ALA A 96 2.16 3.61 -10.99
N ILE A 97 2.19 4.94 -11.07
CA ILE A 97 3.12 5.76 -10.29
C ILE A 97 2.92 5.61 -8.77
N TYR A 98 1.67 5.62 -8.30
CA TYR A 98 1.36 5.44 -6.88
C TYR A 98 1.68 4.02 -6.41
N TYR A 99 1.42 3.01 -7.24
CA TYR A 99 1.80 1.63 -6.96
C TYR A 99 3.31 1.47 -6.74
N LEU A 100 4.13 2.03 -7.62
CA LEU A 100 5.59 1.90 -7.53
C LEU A 100 6.16 2.54 -6.26
N ILE A 101 5.62 3.70 -5.85
CA ILE A 101 6.00 4.34 -4.60
C ILE A 101 5.52 3.48 -3.41
N GLY A 102 4.30 2.95 -3.48
CA GLY A 102 3.75 2.05 -2.46
C GLY A 102 4.60 0.79 -2.28
N ASP A 103 4.97 0.13 -3.38
CA ASP A 103 5.84 -1.04 -3.38
C ASP A 103 7.22 -0.74 -2.77
N PHE A 104 7.84 0.39 -3.13
CA PHE A 104 9.10 0.82 -2.54
C PHE A 104 9.05 0.89 -1.01
N TYR A 105 8.01 1.52 -0.46
CA TYR A 105 7.81 1.59 0.99
C TYR A 105 7.48 0.23 1.60
N PHE A 106 6.70 -0.59 0.90
CA PHE A 106 6.35 -1.94 1.32
C PHE A 106 7.59 -2.83 1.46
N LYS A 107 8.50 -2.83 0.47
CA LYS A 107 9.76 -3.60 0.54
C LYS A 107 10.74 -3.09 1.60
N GLN A 108 10.54 -1.88 2.11
CA GLN A 108 11.27 -1.33 3.26
C GLN A 108 10.57 -1.57 4.61
N ARG A 109 9.40 -2.21 4.60
CA ARG A 109 8.56 -2.43 5.78
C ARG A 109 8.05 -1.12 6.41
N GLU A 110 7.99 -0.03 5.64
CA GLU A 110 7.37 1.22 6.06
C GLU A 110 5.86 1.19 5.79
N PHE A 111 5.14 0.44 6.61
CA PHE A 111 3.73 0.12 6.36
C PHE A 111 2.82 1.35 6.32
N GLY A 112 3.10 2.39 7.12
CA GLY A 112 2.34 3.64 7.09
C GLY A 112 2.43 4.37 5.75
N GLY A 113 3.63 4.41 5.15
CA GLY A 113 3.86 5.01 3.84
C GLY A 113 3.17 4.20 2.73
N CYS A 114 3.39 2.89 2.70
CA CYS A 114 2.86 2.06 1.61
C CYS A 114 1.32 2.02 1.57
N ILE A 115 0.64 1.98 2.73
CA ILE A 115 -0.84 1.96 2.80
C ILE A 115 -1.42 3.17 2.08
N LYS A 116 -0.89 4.37 2.36
CA LYS A 116 -1.32 5.61 1.72
C LYS A 116 -1.21 5.52 0.19
N TYR A 117 -0.07 5.06 -0.31
CA TYR A 117 0.18 5.02 -1.75
C TYR A 117 -0.61 3.92 -2.46
N PHE A 118 -0.79 2.75 -1.85
CA PHE A 118 -1.66 1.72 -2.42
C PHE A 118 -3.13 2.15 -2.44
N GLN A 119 -3.62 2.84 -1.40
CA GLN A 119 -4.98 3.40 -1.44
C GLN A 119 -5.15 4.43 -2.57
N MET A 120 -4.14 5.27 -2.84
CA MET A 120 -4.14 6.18 -3.99
C MET A 120 -4.10 5.43 -5.33
N ASP A 121 -3.31 4.36 -5.43
CA ASP A 121 -3.28 3.52 -6.63
C ASP A 121 -4.65 2.89 -6.91
N LEU A 122 -5.35 2.42 -5.87
CA LEU A 122 -6.68 1.82 -6.02
C LEU A 122 -7.76 2.80 -6.48
N CYS A 123 -7.62 4.10 -6.23
CA CYS A 123 -8.49 5.10 -6.85
C CYS A 123 -8.38 5.06 -8.39
N ILE A 124 -7.20 4.73 -8.92
CA ILE A 124 -6.89 4.74 -10.36
C ILE A 124 -7.06 3.33 -10.98
N ASN A 125 -6.71 2.30 -10.20
CA ASN A 125 -6.59 0.90 -10.60
C ASN A 125 -7.26 -0.03 -9.57
N PRO A 126 -8.59 0.02 -9.40
CA PRO A 126 -9.31 -0.79 -8.39
C PRO A 126 -9.26 -2.30 -8.66
N LEU A 127 -8.77 -2.72 -9.83
CA LEU A 127 -8.59 -4.13 -10.21
C LEU A 127 -7.11 -4.58 -10.13
N ARG A 128 -6.20 -3.76 -9.61
CA ARG A 128 -4.80 -4.17 -9.43
C ARG A 128 -4.68 -5.13 -8.25
N LEU A 129 -4.42 -6.41 -8.55
CA LEU A 129 -4.24 -7.46 -7.55
C LEU A 129 -3.18 -7.08 -6.51
N ASP A 130 -1.99 -6.66 -6.95
CA ASP A 130 -0.86 -6.40 -6.06
C ASP A 130 -1.13 -5.28 -5.05
N SER A 131 -1.88 -4.23 -5.42
CA SER A 131 -2.25 -3.17 -4.48
C SER A 131 -3.15 -3.69 -3.36
N TRP A 132 -4.11 -4.55 -3.67
CA TRP A 132 -4.96 -5.20 -2.68
C TRP A 132 -4.18 -6.20 -1.82
N ALA A 133 -3.35 -7.03 -2.44
CA ALA A 133 -2.51 -7.99 -1.74
C ALA A 133 -1.55 -7.29 -0.77
N CYS A 134 -0.83 -6.27 -1.24
CA CYS A 134 0.09 -5.50 -0.41
C CYS A 134 -0.61 -4.72 0.70
N LEU A 135 -1.83 -4.21 0.50
CA LEU A 135 -2.61 -3.61 1.59
C LEU A 135 -2.99 -4.65 2.65
N GLY A 136 -3.48 -5.82 2.24
CA GLY A 136 -3.80 -6.92 3.15
C GLY A 136 -2.58 -7.32 3.99
N LEU A 137 -1.44 -7.53 3.33
CA LEU A 137 -0.16 -7.84 3.97
C LEU A 137 0.32 -6.72 4.90
N SER A 138 0.12 -5.45 4.53
CA SER A 138 0.53 -4.32 5.35
C SER A 138 -0.30 -4.21 6.64
N TYR A 139 -1.61 -4.41 6.55
CA TYR A 139 -2.47 -4.44 7.74
C TYR A 139 -2.18 -5.66 8.62
N ALA A 140 -1.98 -6.85 8.03
CA ALA A 140 -1.58 -8.05 8.75
C ALA A 140 -0.23 -7.85 9.48
N ALA A 141 0.79 -7.33 8.79
CA ALA A 141 2.09 -7.05 9.39
C ALA A 141 2.04 -6.04 10.53
N GLN A 142 1.17 -5.01 10.45
CA GLN A 142 0.94 -4.08 11.56
C GLN A 142 0.33 -4.78 12.78
N LEU A 143 -0.60 -5.72 12.57
CA LEU A 143 -1.19 -6.52 13.66
C LEU A 143 -0.14 -7.44 14.29
N ASP A 144 0.57 -8.21 13.46
CA ASP A 144 1.63 -9.12 13.90
C ASP A 144 2.70 -8.37 14.68
N SER A 145 3.13 -7.19 14.21
CA SER A 145 4.13 -6.39 14.91
C SER A 145 3.63 -5.99 16.29
N LYS A 146 2.42 -5.46 16.40
CA LYS A 146 1.83 -5.09 17.71
C LYS A 146 1.73 -6.28 18.66
N LEU A 147 1.30 -7.44 18.16
CA LEU A 147 1.21 -8.66 18.96
C LEU A 147 2.59 -9.14 19.44
N ASN A 148 3.59 -9.16 18.55
CA ASN A 148 4.94 -9.63 18.86
C ASN A 148 5.68 -8.73 19.84
N TYR A 149 5.44 -7.42 19.81
CA TYR A 149 6.02 -6.47 20.76
C TYR A 149 5.18 -6.29 22.03
N CYS A 150 4.11 -7.08 22.21
CA CYS A 150 3.17 -6.96 23.33
C CYS A 150 2.64 -5.53 23.50
N GLU A 151 2.50 -4.79 22.40
CA GLU A 151 1.94 -3.44 22.44
C GLU A 151 0.46 -3.53 22.77
N LYS A 152 0.01 -2.72 23.73
CA LYS A 152 -1.41 -2.64 24.08
C LYS A 152 -2.16 -2.00 22.92
N PHE A 153 -3.16 -2.72 22.41
CA PHE A 153 -4.23 -2.10 21.62
C PHE A 153 -5.01 -1.13 22.52
N LYS A 154 -5.46 -0.01 21.97
CA LYS A 154 -6.29 0.95 22.71
C LYS A 154 -7.64 0.34 23.10
N SER A 155 -8.15 -0.53 22.24
CA SER A 155 -9.35 -1.32 22.43
C SER A 155 -9.28 -2.57 21.56
N GLU A 156 -10.08 -3.58 21.89
CA GLU A 156 -10.26 -4.77 21.03
C GLU A 156 -10.82 -4.38 19.65
N THR A 157 -11.66 -3.34 19.60
CA THR A 157 -12.18 -2.79 18.34
C THR A 157 -11.06 -2.32 17.42
N GLU A 158 -9.96 -1.75 17.95
CA GLU A 158 -8.81 -1.35 17.13
C GLU A 158 -8.17 -2.56 16.41
N PHE A 159 -8.04 -3.68 17.13
CA PHE A 159 -7.53 -4.92 16.55
C PHE A 159 -8.48 -5.46 15.48
N LEU A 160 -9.77 -5.57 15.84
CA LEU A 160 -10.81 -6.14 14.97
C LEU A 160 -11.01 -5.30 13.71
N ASP A 161 -10.95 -3.97 13.80
CA ASP A 161 -11.04 -3.07 12.65
C ASP A 161 -9.88 -3.32 11.68
N LYS A 162 -8.63 -3.34 12.17
CA LYS A 162 -7.47 -3.64 11.32
C LYS A 162 -7.53 -5.04 10.72
N ALA A 163 -7.99 -6.03 11.48
CA ALA A 163 -8.19 -7.40 10.98
C ALA A 163 -9.27 -7.43 9.89
N LYS A 164 -10.37 -6.67 10.06
CA LYS A 164 -11.41 -6.50 9.04
C LYS A 164 -10.83 -5.87 7.77
N TYR A 165 -10.01 -4.83 7.88
CA TYR A 165 -9.40 -4.15 6.74
C TYR A 165 -8.47 -5.10 5.96
N ALA A 166 -7.62 -5.85 6.68
CA ALA A 166 -6.78 -6.88 6.07
C ALA A 166 -7.62 -7.94 5.34
N SER A 167 -8.68 -8.43 5.97
CA SER A 167 -9.59 -9.43 5.39
C SER A 167 -10.27 -8.96 4.12
N ILE A 168 -10.78 -7.72 4.10
CA ILE A 168 -11.41 -7.13 2.91
C ILE A 168 -10.39 -7.03 1.76
N CYS A 169 -9.17 -6.59 2.04
CA CYS A 169 -8.11 -6.49 1.04
C CYS A 169 -7.70 -7.85 0.47
N PHE A 170 -7.50 -8.87 1.33
CA PHE A 170 -7.21 -10.23 0.89
C PHE A 170 -8.33 -10.82 0.04
N ASN A 171 -9.58 -10.71 0.50
CA ASN A 171 -10.74 -11.20 -0.24
C ASN A 171 -10.86 -10.52 -1.60
N LYS A 172 -10.61 -9.21 -1.68
CA LYS A 172 -10.64 -8.47 -2.93
C LYS A 172 -9.54 -8.90 -3.89
N ALA A 173 -8.31 -9.11 -3.40
CA ALA A 173 -7.21 -9.64 -4.21
C ALA A 173 -7.52 -11.04 -4.76
N LEU A 174 -8.04 -11.95 -3.92
CA LEU A 174 -8.42 -13.31 -4.30
C LEU A 174 -9.62 -13.36 -5.26
N THR A 175 -10.52 -12.38 -5.18
CA THR A 175 -11.62 -12.22 -6.15
C THR A 175 -11.10 -11.78 -7.53
N ILE A 176 -10.03 -10.98 -7.57
CA ILE A 176 -9.40 -10.53 -8.82
C ILE A 176 -8.62 -11.68 -9.47
N SER A 177 -7.83 -12.41 -8.70
CA SER A 177 -7.24 -13.69 -9.14
C SER A 177 -7.05 -14.63 -7.95
N PRO A 178 -7.64 -15.83 -8.01
CA PRO A 178 -7.51 -16.85 -6.97
C PRO A 178 -6.24 -17.70 -7.12
N ASP A 179 -5.47 -17.52 -8.20
CA ASP A 179 -4.36 -18.40 -8.59
C ASP A 179 -3.10 -18.28 -7.71
N PRO A 180 -2.73 -17.10 -7.16
CA PRO A 180 -1.48 -16.97 -6.41
C PRO A 180 -1.52 -17.76 -5.09
N LEU A 181 -0.90 -18.96 -5.07
CA LEU A 181 -0.78 -19.81 -3.88
C LEU A 181 -0.17 -19.06 -2.69
N MET A 182 0.83 -18.21 -2.96
CA MET A 182 1.48 -17.43 -1.91
C MET A 182 0.50 -16.48 -1.21
N LEU A 183 -0.47 -15.90 -1.93
CA LEU A 183 -1.49 -15.05 -1.34
C LEU A 183 -2.42 -15.84 -0.40
N TRP A 184 -2.75 -17.09 -0.75
CA TRP A 184 -3.50 -17.99 0.13
C TRP A 184 -2.75 -18.35 1.40
N ILE A 185 -1.44 -18.61 1.30
CA ILE A 185 -0.59 -18.90 2.46
C ILE A 185 -0.57 -17.71 3.43
N GLU A 186 -0.38 -16.50 2.90
CA GLU A 186 -0.37 -15.27 3.70
C GLU A 186 -1.73 -15.00 4.33
N CYS A 187 -2.82 -15.18 3.57
CA CYS A 187 -4.19 -15.07 4.08
C CYS A 187 -4.45 -16.08 5.21
N GLY A 188 -4.07 -17.35 5.03
CA GLY A 188 -4.23 -18.39 6.04
C GLY A 188 -3.43 -18.10 7.32
N THR A 189 -2.20 -17.62 7.17
CA THR A 189 -1.34 -17.21 8.30
C THR A 189 -2.00 -16.06 9.08
N PHE A 190 -2.45 -15.03 8.38
CA PHE A 190 -3.18 -13.91 8.97
C PHE A 190 -4.46 -14.36 9.70
N GLN A 191 -5.28 -15.21 9.07
CA GLN A 191 -6.52 -15.72 9.68
C GLN A 191 -6.24 -16.52 10.95
N TYR A 192 -5.18 -17.34 10.95
CA TYR A 192 -4.76 -18.06 12.15
C TYR A 192 -4.34 -17.11 13.27
N THR A 193 -3.58 -16.05 12.97
CA THR A 193 -3.21 -15.03 13.97
C THR A 193 -4.45 -14.39 14.59
N VAL A 194 -5.40 -13.94 13.77
CA VAL A 194 -6.65 -13.31 14.24
C VAL A 194 -7.46 -14.29 15.10
N HIS A 195 -7.63 -15.53 14.63
CA HIS A 195 -8.34 -16.56 15.37
C HIS A 195 -7.67 -16.85 16.73
N SER A 196 -6.34 -17.00 16.75
CA SER A 196 -5.60 -17.24 17.98
C SER A 196 -5.72 -16.08 18.96
N TYR A 197 -5.74 -14.84 18.48
CA TYR A 197 -5.95 -13.66 19.33
C TYR A 197 -7.34 -13.67 19.96
N CYS A 198 -8.39 -13.77 19.14
CA CYS A 198 -9.77 -13.76 19.61
C CYS A 198 -10.05 -14.90 20.60
N SER A 199 -9.54 -16.10 20.33
CA SER A 199 -9.68 -17.26 21.24
C SER A 199 -9.04 -17.01 22.61
N ARG A 200 -7.90 -16.30 22.68
CA ARG A 200 -7.27 -15.94 23.95
C ARG A 200 -8.06 -14.90 24.73
N ILE A 201 -8.61 -13.90 24.04
CA ILE A 201 -9.47 -12.88 24.66
C ILE A 201 -10.72 -13.54 25.26
N LEU A 202 -11.43 -14.35 24.48
CA LEU A 202 -12.63 -15.06 24.95
C LEU A 202 -12.35 -15.96 26.15
N LYS A 203 -11.20 -16.66 26.14
CA LYS A 203 -10.78 -17.48 27.28
C LYS A 203 -10.55 -16.61 28.53
N TYR A 204 -9.82 -15.50 28.40
CA TYR A 204 -9.56 -14.57 29.49
C TYR A 204 -10.85 -13.99 30.08
N GLU A 205 -11.79 -13.56 29.23
CA GLU A 205 -13.11 -13.07 29.66
C GLU A 205 -13.91 -14.14 30.40
N SER A 206 -13.91 -15.38 29.89
CA SER A 206 -14.62 -16.49 30.52
C SER A 206 -14.07 -16.84 31.91
N GLU A 207 -12.75 -16.79 32.07
CA GLU A 207 -12.07 -17.05 33.34
C GLU A 207 -12.35 -15.94 34.36
N ASN A 208 -12.28 -14.66 33.95
CA ASN A 208 -12.59 -13.54 34.85
C ASN A 208 -14.05 -13.52 35.27
N LEU A 209 -14.99 -13.78 34.35
CA LEU A 209 -16.42 -13.84 34.66
C LEU A 209 -16.75 -15.00 35.62
N SER A 210 -15.96 -16.08 35.59
CA SER A 210 -16.10 -17.21 36.52
C SER A 210 -15.55 -16.93 37.92
N MET A 211 -14.65 -15.95 38.07
CA MET A 211 -14.03 -15.57 39.36
C MET A 211 -14.81 -14.48 40.12
N GLU A 212 -15.75 -13.78 39.48
CA GLU A 212 -16.61 -12.76 40.09
C GLU A 212 -17.91 -13.33 40.71
N LYS A 213 -18.06 -14.66 40.77
CA LYS A 213 -19.16 -15.37 41.45
C LYS A 213 -18.67 -16.17 42.65
#